data_AF-A0A8S8XY56-F1
#
_entry.id   AF-A0A8S8XY56-F1
#
_cell.length_a   1.000
_cell.length_b   1.000
_cell.length_c   1.000
_cell.angle_alpha   90.00
_cell.angle_beta   90.00
_cell.angle_gamma   90.00
#
_symmetry.space_group_name_H-M   'P 1'
#
loop_
_entity.id
_entity.type
_entity.pdbx_description
1 polymer ?
#
loop_
_entity_poly.entity_id
_entity_poly.type
_entity_poly.pdbx_seq_one_letter_code
_entity_poly.pdbx_strand_id
1 'polypeptide(L)'
;MVTGHFQEFEDEYLETLYEFNERIPGERVRNGELAKYLGVSPASATEMIQRLAKNGFVDYVPYKGAMLTEKGREHGMMMKRRHRLAEVLLTQLPFEGDVHETACPLNIPSTMT
;
A
#
# COMPACT_ATOMS: atom_id res chain seq x y z
N MET A 1 15.74 13.96 1.08
CA MET A 1 14.46 14.39 0.50
C MET A 1 13.44 13.33 0.83
N VAL A 2 12.43 13.66 1.64
CA VAL A 2 11.42 12.72 2.15
C VAL A 2 10.30 12.56 1.11
N THR A 3 10.55 11.76 0.09
CA THR A 3 9.53 11.40 -0.90
C THR A 3 9.12 9.95 -0.64
N GLY A 4 8.49 9.71 0.52
CA GLY A 4 8.08 8.36 0.97
C GLY A 4 6.62 8.32 1.39
N HIS A 5 6.20 9.24 2.26
CA HIS A 5 4.91 9.12 2.94
C HIS A 5 3.65 9.20 2.07
N PHE A 6 3.67 9.85 0.90
CA PHE A 6 2.44 10.04 0.10
C PHE A 6 2.20 8.91 -0.91
N GLN A 7 3.26 8.28 -1.41
CA GLN A 7 3.16 7.18 -2.37
C GLN A 7 2.55 5.93 -1.73
N GLU A 8 2.84 5.71 -0.44
CA GLU A 8 2.31 4.59 0.35
C GLU A 8 0.77 4.62 0.41
N PHE A 9 0.18 5.80 0.63
CA PHE A 9 -1.27 5.95 0.60
C PHE A 9 -1.86 5.77 -0.80
N GLU A 10 -1.18 6.16 -1.88
CA GLU A 10 -1.66 5.89 -3.23
C GLU A 10 -1.68 4.38 -3.54
N ASP A 11 -0.61 3.69 -3.14
CA ASP A 11 -0.47 2.24 -3.34
C ASP A 11 -1.52 1.45 -2.55
N GLU A 12 -1.79 1.82 -1.29
CA GLU A 12 -2.84 1.18 -0.46
C GLU A 12 -4.24 1.31 -1.08
N TYR A 13 -4.56 2.47 -1.66
CA TYR A 13 -5.85 2.68 -2.34
C TYR A 13 -5.95 1.85 -3.62
N LEU A 14 -4.87 1.76 -4.39
CA LEU A 14 -4.83 0.97 -5.62
C LEU A 14 -4.89 -0.53 -5.33
N GLU A 15 -4.20 -1.00 -4.29
CA GLU A 15 -4.28 -2.38 -3.81
C GLU A 15 -5.71 -2.72 -3.37
N THR A 16 -6.30 -1.89 -2.51
CA THR A 16 -7.68 -2.09 -2.03
C THR A 16 -8.67 -2.13 -3.19
N LEU A 17 -8.60 -1.16 -4.11
CA LEU A 17 -9.45 -1.13 -5.30
C LEU A 17 -9.25 -2.38 -6.17
N TYR A 18 -8.03 -2.89 -6.26
CA TYR A 18 -7.70 -4.09 -7.02
C TYR A 18 -8.31 -5.34 -6.37
N GLU A 19 -8.27 -5.44 -5.04
CA GLU A 19 -8.94 -6.53 -4.32
C GLU A 19 -10.46 -6.52 -4.51
N PHE A 20 -11.09 -5.35 -4.47
CA PHE A 20 -12.51 -5.22 -4.77
C PHE A 20 -12.83 -5.64 -6.21
N ASN A 21 -11.98 -5.24 -7.17
CA ASN A 21 -12.13 -5.61 -8.57
C ASN A 21 -11.92 -7.12 -8.81
N GLU A 22 -11.04 -7.78 -8.05
CA GLU A 22 -10.87 -9.24 -8.10
C GLU A 22 -12.08 -9.99 -7.57
N ARG A 23 -12.79 -9.44 -6.57
CA ARG A 23 -14.02 -10.05 -6.04
C ARG A 23 -15.17 -9.95 -7.04
N ILE A 24 -15.36 -8.78 -7.65
CA ILE A 24 -16.42 -8.52 -8.62
C ILE A 24 -15.85 -7.74 -9.81
N PRO A 25 -15.42 -8.44 -10.87
CA PRO A 25 -14.78 -7.79 -12.01
C PRO A 25 -15.74 -6.82 -12.70
N GLY A 26 -15.28 -5.58 -12.86
CA GLY A 26 -16.05 -4.52 -13.53
C GLY A 26 -17.00 -3.74 -12.62
N GLU A 27 -17.08 -4.07 -11.32
CA GLU A 27 -17.89 -3.30 -10.37
C GLU A 27 -17.19 -2.00 -9.97
N ARG A 28 -17.98 -0.94 -9.78
CA ARG A 28 -17.52 0.35 -9.26
C ARG A 28 -17.57 0.35 -7.74
N VAL A 29 -16.47 0.67 -7.10
CA VAL A 29 -16.37 0.74 -5.64
C VAL A 29 -16.86 2.11 -5.17
N ARG A 30 -17.83 2.12 -4.26
CA ARG A 30 -18.32 3.37 -3.67
C ARG A 30 -17.25 3.99 -2.78
N ASN A 31 -17.03 5.30 -2.91
CA ASN A 31 -16.05 6.03 -2.08
C ASN A 31 -16.30 5.83 -0.58
N GLY A 32 -17.56 5.72 -0.15
CA GLY A 32 -17.90 5.48 1.25
C GLY A 32 -17.48 4.09 1.76
N GLU A 33 -17.54 3.07 0.91
CA GLU A 33 -17.06 1.72 1.25
C GLU A 33 -15.53 1.68 1.27
N LEU A 34 -14.89 2.35 0.30
CA LEU A 34 -13.43 2.50 0.27
C LEU A 34 -12.92 3.24 1.52
N ALA A 35 -13.58 4.33 1.91
CA ALA A 35 -13.22 5.10 3.11
C ALA A 35 -13.35 4.28 4.40
N LYS A 36 -14.41 3.47 4.52
CA LYS A 36 -14.59 2.56 5.66
C LYS A 36 -13.50 1.49 5.71
N TYR A 37 -13.17 0.89 4.57
CA TYR A 37 -12.19 -0.18 4.49
C TYR A 37 -10.78 0.32 4.88
N LEU A 38 -10.42 1.51 4.40
CA LEU A 38 -9.14 2.16 4.68
C LEU A 38 -9.11 2.91 6.03
N GLY A 39 -10.24 2.99 6.75
CA GLY A 39 -10.32 3.69 8.03
C GLY A 39 -10.09 5.22 7.95
N VAL A 40 -10.29 5.82 6.77
CA VAL A 40 -10.03 7.24 6.51
C VAL A 40 -11.29 8.09 6.51
N SER A 41 -11.14 9.40 6.66
CA SER A 41 -12.27 10.32 6.51
C SER A 41 -12.80 10.31 5.06
N PRO A 42 -14.12 10.44 4.83
CA PRO A 42 -14.70 10.47 3.48
C PRO A 42 -14.20 11.65 2.63
N ALA A 43 -13.81 12.76 3.27
CA ALA A 43 -13.19 13.89 2.61
C ALA A 43 -11.79 13.52 2.05
N SER A 44 -10.95 12.88 2.88
CA SER A 44 -9.61 12.42 2.48
C SER A 44 -9.68 11.37 1.37
N ALA A 45 -10.62 10.41 1.48
CA ALA A 45 -10.82 9.40 0.45
C ALA A 45 -11.22 10.03 -0.89
N THR A 46 -12.07 11.05 -0.86
CA THR A 46 -12.51 11.75 -2.08
C THR A 46 -11.36 12.51 -2.72
N GLU A 47 -10.52 13.20 -1.94
CA GLU A 47 -9.34 13.89 -2.45
C GLU A 47 -8.35 12.91 -3.10
N MET A 48 -8.09 11.77 -2.45
CA MET A 48 -7.18 10.76 -2.99
C MET A 48 -7.71 10.11 -4.26
N ILE A 49 -9.00 9.77 -4.32
CA ILE A 49 -9.63 9.23 -5.53
C ILE A 49 -9.55 10.23 -6.68
N GLN A 50 -9.77 11.52 -6.43
CA GLN A 50 -9.64 12.56 -7.45
C GLN A 50 -8.20 12.67 -7.98
N ARG A 51 -7.20 12.55 -7.11
CA ARG A 51 -5.78 12.54 -7.51
C ARG A 51 -5.45 11.30 -8.34
N LEU A 52 -5.86 10.11 -7.90
CA LEU A 52 -5.67 8.86 -8.64
C LEU A 52 -6.35 8.91 -10.02
N ALA A 53 -7.52 9.55 -10.10
CA ALA A 53 -8.20 9.79 -11.36
C ALA A 53 -7.43 10.74 -12.28
N LYS A 54 -6.88 11.83 -11.74
CA LYS A 54 -6.01 12.76 -12.48
C LYS A 54 -4.74 12.06 -13.01
N ASN A 55 -4.20 11.12 -12.25
CA ASN A 55 -3.03 10.32 -12.64
C ASN A 55 -3.36 9.17 -13.61
N GLY A 56 -4.64 8.97 -13.93
CA GLY A 56 -5.14 7.99 -14.89
C GLY A 56 -5.20 6.56 -14.35
N PHE A 57 -5.11 6.36 -13.03
CA PHE A 57 -5.20 5.03 -12.41
C PHE A 57 -6.65 4.61 -12.11
N VAL A 58 -7.56 5.57 -11.95
CA VAL A 58 -8.95 5.31 -11.55
C VAL A 58 -9.92 6.14 -12.40
N ASP A 59 -11.01 5.53 -12.88
CA ASP A 59 -12.18 6.23 -13.39
C ASP A 59 -13.11 6.56 -12.23
N TYR A 60 -13.16 7.83 -11.84
CA TYR A 60 -14.06 8.32 -10.81
C TYR A 60 -15.29 8.99 -11.43
N VAL A 61 -16.48 8.51 -11.07
CA VAL A 61 -17.73 9.18 -11.43
C VAL A 61 -18.48 9.57 -10.16
N PRO A 62 -18.85 10.85 -9.99
CA PRO A 62 -19.60 11.31 -8.84
C PRO A 62 -20.86 10.48 -8.64
N TYR A 63 -21.13 10.11 -7.38
CA TYR A 63 -22.27 9.27 -6.95
C TYR A 63 -22.29 7.82 -7.47
N LYS A 64 -21.48 7.45 -8.48
CA LYS A 64 -21.34 6.08 -8.98
C LYS A 64 -20.17 5.32 -8.36
N GLY A 65 -19.15 6.04 -7.90
CA GLY A 65 -17.95 5.44 -7.30
C GLY A 65 -16.75 5.43 -8.25
N ALA A 66 -15.71 4.74 -7.81
CA ALA A 66 -14.41 4.63 -8.43
C ALA A 66 -14.23 3.24 -9.06
N MET A 67 -13.61 3.20 -10.25
CA MET A 67 -13.26 1.96 -10.94
C MET A 67 -11.80 2.01 -11.37
N LEU A 68 -11.07 0.91 -11.26
CA LEU A 68 -9.71 0.86 -11.79
C LEU A 68 -9.70 0.97 -13.31
N THR A 69 -8.80 1.81 -13.82
CA THR A 69 -8.44 1.78 -15.24
C THR A 69 -7.49 0.61 -15.49
N GLU A 70 -7.19 0.32 -16.76
CA GLU A 70 -6.20 -0.69 -17.12
C GLU A 70 -4.83 -0.41 -16.48
N LYS A 71 -4.40 0.86 -16.51
CA LYS A 71 -3.16 1.32 -15.86
C LYS A 71 -3.19 1.12 -14.33
N GLY A 72 -4.31 1.45 -13.68
CA GLY A 72 -4.49 1.21 -12.25
C GLY A 72 -4.46 -0.27 -11.90
N ARG A 73 -5.05 -1.12 -12.74
CA ARG A 73 -5.09 -2.58 -12.54
C ARG A 73 -3.70 -3.19 -12.61
N GLU A 74 -2.88 -2.77 -13.57
CA GLU A 74 -1.48 -3.23 -13.66
C GLU A 74 -0.66 -2.83 -12.43
N HIS A 75 -0.82 -1.58 -11.98
CA HIS A 75 -0.13 -1.07 -10.80
C HIS A 75 -0.57 -1.79 -9.52
N GLY A 76 -1.89 -1.93 -9.31
CA GLY A 76 -2.45 -2.68 -8.18
C GLY A 76 -2.01 -4.14 -8.16
N MET A 77 -1.93 -4.80 -9.32
CA MET A 77 -1.39 -6.16 -9.43
C MET A 77 0.08 -6.21 -9.00
N MET A 78 0.91 -5.25 -9.44
CA MET A 78 2.32 -5.19 -9.07
C MET A 78 2.49 -4.99 -7.56
N MET A 79 1.69 -4.13 -6.94
CA MET A 79 1.70 -3.91 -5.50
C MET A 79 1.32 -5.18 -4.74
N LYS A 80 0.20 -5.82 -5.12
CA LYS A 80 -0.23 -7.08 -4.50
C LYS A 80 0.80 -8.20 -4.64
N ARG A 81 1.48 -8.29 -5.78
CA ARG A 81 2.59 -9.24 -5.98
C ARG A 81 3.75 -8.95 -5.03
N ARG A 82 4.15 -7.68 -4.88
CA ARG A 82 5.20 -7.28 -3.94
C ARG A 82 4.81 -7.62 -2.50
N HIS A 83 3.56 -7.35 -2.12
CA HIS A 83 3.02 -7.68 -0.80
C HIS A 83 3.10 -9.18 -0.52
N ARG A 84 2.58 -10.02 -1.43
CA ARG A 84 2.66 -11.49 -1.28
C ARG A 84 4.08 -12.03 -1.21
N LEU A 85 5.00 -11.47 -2.00
CA LEU A 85 6.41 -11.87 -1.94
C LEU A 85 7.03 -11.49 -0.60
N ALA A 86 6.69 -10.31 -0.06
CA ALA A 86 7.12 -9.90 1.26
C ALA A 86 6.53 -10.80 2.36
N GLU A 87 5.24 -11.13 2.29
CA GLU A 87 4.59 -12.07 3.22
C GLU A 87 5.27 -13.45 3.21
N VAL A 88 5.52 -14.00 2.02
CA VAL A 88 6.19 -15.29 1.87
C VAL A 88 7.62 -15.21 2.38
N LEU A 89 8.37 -14.18 2.03
CA LEU A 89 9.73 -13.98 2.54
C LEU A 89 9.76 -13.92 4.07
N LEU A 90 8.86 -13.15 4.69
CA LEU A 90 8.75 -13.03 6.14
C LEU A 90 8.27 -14.32 6.81
N THR A 91 7.44 -15.11 6.14
CA THR A 91 6.97 -16.42 6.64
C THR A 91 8.07 -17.49 6.49
N GLN A 92 8.93 -17.37 5.48
CA GLN A 92 10.03 -18.31 5.20
C GLN A 92 11.33 -17.96 5.95
N LEU A 93 11.45 -16.75 6.50
CA LEU A 93 12.43 -16.42 7.54
C LEU A 93 11.76 -16.57 8.91
N PRO A 94 11.79 -17.76 9.55
CA PRO A 94 11.54 -17.82 10.97
C PRO A 94 12.61 -16.96 11.65
N PHE A 95 12.24 -15.75 12.08
CA PHE A 95 13.04 -14.99 13.02
C PHE A 95 12.93 -15.70 14.38
N GLU A 96 13.76 -16.74 14.57
CA GLU A 96 14.18 -17.16 15.91
C GLU A 96 15.28 -16.20 16.37
N GLY A 97 14.90 -14.97 16.65
CA GLY A 97 15.78 -13.94 17.18
C GLY A 97 15.18 -13.38 18.44
N ASP A 98 15.60 -13.90 19.59
CA ASP A 98 15.36 -13.28 20.89
C ASP A 98 15.78 -11.80 20.83
N VAL A 99 14.86 -10.89 21.13
CA VAL A 99 15.07 -9.44 20.97
C VAL A 99 15.91 -8.85 22.12
N HIS A 100 16.54 -9.65 22.99
CA HIS A 100 17.14 -9.11 24.22
C HIS A 100 18.66 -8.87 24.29
N GLU A 101 19.50 -9.04 23.26
CA GLU A 101 20.94 -8.75 23.47
C GLU A 101 21.71 -8.00 22.38
N THR A 102 21.05 -7.22 21.53
CA THR A 102 21.76 -6.26 20.66
C THR A 102 21.70 -4.84 21.17
N ALA A 103 22.18 -4.64 22.39
CA ALA A 103 22.61 -3.34 22.86
C ALA A 103 24.08 -3.39 23.31
N CYS A 104 24.88 -2.58 22.62
CA CYS A 104 26.17 -2.04 23.05
C CYS A 104 27.44 -2.81 22.64
N PRO A 105 28.59 -2.10 22.51
CA PRO A 105 28.99 -1.52 21.24
C PRO A 105 30.39 -1.99 20.84
N LEU A 106 30.73 -1.74 19.57
CA LEU A 106 32.06 -1.90 18.99
C LEU A 106 33.16 -1.28 19.89
N ASN A 107 33.85 -2.11 20.68
CA ASN A 107 35.09 -1.74 21.36
C ASN A 107 36.25 -2.14 20.45
N ILE A 108 36.83 -1.16 19.74
CA ILE A 108 38.13 -1.31 19.09
C ILE A 108 39.22 -0.89 20.09
N PRO A 109 39.95 -1.82 20.73
CA PRO A 109 41.12 -1.43 21.51
C PRO A 109 42.26 -1.01 20.58
N SER A 110 42.40 0.30 20.36
CA SER A 110 43.65 0.89 19.88
C SER A 110 44.68 0.89 21.00
N THR A 111 45.39 -0.21 21.21
CA THR A 111 46.73 -0.20 21.83
C THR A 111 47.46 -1.51 21.52
N MET A 112 48.49 -1.46 20.68
CA MET A 112 49.70 -2.25 20.89
C MET A 112 50.91 -1.41 20.49
N THR A 113 51.69 -1.12 21.53
CA THR A 113 53.11 -0.71 21.53
C THR A 113 53.97 -1.57 20.61
#